data_AF-A0A817U4X1-F1
#
_entry.id   AF-A0A817U4X1-F1
#
_cell.length_a   1.000
_cell.length_b   1.000
_cell.length_c   1.000
_cell.angle_alpha   90.00
_cell.angle_beta   90.00
_cell.angle_gamma   90.00
#
_symmetry.space_group_name_H-M   'P 1'
#
loop_
_entity.id
_entity.type
_entity.pdbx_description
1 polymer ?
#
loop_
_entity_poly.entity_id
_entity_poly.type
_entity_poly.pdbx_seq_one_letter_code
_entity_poly.pdbx_strand_id
1 'polypeptide(L)'
;MPFSSLLAPRSKTDHAKQLKDYFTVIENEQDKEKKNYEDAIKNIHKTLLALKDGLFGPRDGSSEPAISDVSQLCSGIYSQELITTMINNLSRVTFEDRKEIVAIFNNLLRRQDLLTKHKSLCADFLERNYDQFFNKYRDLLNSENYVTRRQSLKILSTVILENANLSILKKFSCDIDKFTLIYGLFPSEAFALNTKSGIITKLMTLLGELLLDRYNFSVMTRYISNTDNLKQQMNLLKEKSKNIQFEAFHVFKIFVANPTKPKAISDILLRNREKLIDFLTTFHTDRTDDEQFNDEKAYLIKQISELKDTKA
;
A
#
# COMPACT_ATOMS: atom_id res chain seq x y z
N MET A 1 22.16 25.30 -31.80
CA MET A 1 20.82 25.56 -32.38
C MET A 1 19.83 25.76 -31.24
N PRO A 2 18.87 26.69 -31.32
CA PRO A 2 17.96 26.92 -30.20
C PRO A 2 17.01 25.73 -30.07
N PHE A 3 16.87 25.23 -28.84
CA PHE A 3 15.98 24.12 -28.42
C PHE A 3 14.48 24.38 -28.66
N SER A 4 14.11 25.52 -29.25
CA SER A 4 12.74 26.02 -29.39
C SER A 4 11.93 25.40 -30.52
N SER A 5 12.50 24.47 -31.31
CA SER A 5 11.81 23.85 -32.47
C SER A 5 11.42 22.39 -32.28
N LEU A 6 11.76 21.78 -31.14
CA LEU A 6 11.25 20.47 -30.78
C LEU A 6 9.90 20.63 -30.08
N LEU A 7 8.85 20.11 -30.75
CA LEU A 7 7.60 19.61 -30.17
C LEU A 7 6.40 20.58 -30.14
N ALA A 8 5.82 20.84 -31.31
CA ALA A 8 4.36 20.80 -31.40
C ALA A 8 3.94 19.32 -31.37
N PRO A 9 3.03 18.90 -30.47
CA PRO A 9 2.69 17.47 -30.32
C PRO A 9 2.05 16.94 -31.60
N ARG A 10 2.69 15.96 -32.25
CA ARG A 10 2.19 15.32 -33.47
C ARG A 10 1.25 14.15 -33.18
N SER A 11 1.25 13.63 -31.94
CA SER A 11 0.34 12.58 -31.46
C SER A 11 0.25 12.59 -29.92
N LYS A 12 -0.86 12.11 -29.35
CA LYS A 12 -1.02 11.90 -27.90
C LYS A 12 0.07 10.99 -27.31
N THR A 13 0.67 10.09 -28.11
CA THR A 13 1.76 9.17 -27.72
C THR A 13 3.13 9.83 -27.49
N ASP A 14 3.36 11.05 -27.98
CA ASP A 14 4.67 11.71 -27.86
C ASP A 14 4.96 12.21 -26.43
N HIS A 15 3.92 12.43 -25.62
CA HIS A 15 4.07 12.98 -24.26
C HIS A 15 4.89 12.06 -23.33
N ALA A 16 4.82 10.74 -23.51
CA ALA A 16 5.58 9.80 -22.69
C ALA A 16 7.10 9.92 -22.93
N LYS A 17 7.49 10.06 -24.20
CA LYS A 17 8.89 10.24 -24.59
C LYS A 17 9.41 11.61 -24.13
N GLN A 18 8.63 12.67 -24.37
CA GLN A 18 8.97 14.03 -23.92
C GLN A 18 9.20 14.08 -22.42
N LEU A 19 8.31 13.46 -21.64
CA LEU A 19 8.44 13.45 -20.19
C LEU A 19 9.72 12.73 -19.75
N LYS A 20 10.09 11.62 -20.40
CA LYS A 20 11.36 10.93 -20.14
C LYS A 20 12.56 11.82 -20.45
N ASP A 21 12.55 12.50 -21.59
CA ASP A 21 13.63 13.41 -21.98
C ASP A 21 13.83 14.54 -20.97
N TYR A 22 12.74 15.14 -20.46
CA TYR A 22 12.84 16.16 -19.42
C TYR A 22 13.36 15.61 -18.08
N PHE A 23 12.98 14.39 -17.71
CA PHE A 23 13.55 13.72 -16.54
C PHE A 23 15.05 13.51 -16.69
N THR A 24 15.52 13.09 -17.86
CA THR A 24 16.95 12.94 -18.14
C THR A 24 17.71 14.28 -18.04
N VAL A 25 17.08 15.41 -18.41
CA VAL A 25 17.68 16.74 -18.23
C VAL A 25 17.91 17.04 -16.74
N ILE A 26 16.92 16.81 -15.87
CA ILE A 26 17.06 17.08 -14.42
C ILE A 26 17.88 16.03 -13.66
N GLU A 27 18.13 14.87 -14.27
CA GLU A 27 19.07 13.87 -13.77
C GLU A 27 20.52 14.33 -13.99
N ASN A 28 20.80 14.85 -15.20
CA ASN A 28 22.12 15.26 -15.63
C ASN A 28 22.51 16.68 -15.14
N GLU A 29 21.53 17.58 -15.01
CA GLU A 29 21.76 18.94 -14.52
C GLU A 29 21.33 19.05 -13.05
N GLN A 30 22.29 19.30 -12.16
CA GLN A 30 22.04 19.42 -10.71
C GLN A 30 21.91 20.87 -10.25
N ASP A 31 22.33 21.83 -11.09
CA ASP A 31 22.18 23.25 -10.82
C ASP A 31 20.76 23.72 -11.15
N LYS A 32 20.02 24.07 -10.09
CA LYS A 32 18.62 24.46 -10.18
C LYS A 32 18.39 25.84 -10.78
N GLU A 33 19.44 26.68 -10.83
CA GLU A 33 19.34 28.06 -11.34
C GLU A 33 19.60 28.14 -12.85
N LYS A 34 20.05 27.04 -13.48
CA LYS A 34 20.23 27.03 -14.93
C LYS A 34 18.89 26.97 -15.64
N LYS A 35 18.79 27.79 -16.68
CA LYS A 35 17.62 27.93 -17.54
C LYS A 35 17.11 26.59 -18.11
N ASN A 36 17.99 25.68 -18.49
CA ASN A 36 17.61 24.35 -19.00
C ASN A 36 16.92 23.48 -17.93
N TYR A 37 17.33 23.59 -16.67
CA TYR A 37 16.71 22.89 -15.54
C TYR A 37 15.34 23.48 -15.22
N GLU A 38 15.24 24.81 -15.13
CA GLU A 38 13.97 25.51 -14.90
C GLU A 38 12.94 25.20 -16.01
N ASP A 39 13.38 25.25 -17.27
CA ASP A 39 12.57 24.90 -18.43
C ASP A 39 12.13 23.42 -18.36
N ALA A 40 13.01 22.51 -17.97
CA ALA A 40 12.67 21.10 -17.83
C ALA A 40 11.62 20.86 -16.73
N ILE A 41 11.75 21.47 -15.55
CA ILE A 41 10.77 21.34 -14.46
C ILE A 41 9.39 21.87 -14.88
N LYS A 42 9.34 23.04 -15.52
CA LYS A 42 8.08 23.63 -16.01
C LYS A 42 7.41 22.73 -17.05
N ASN A 43 8.22 22.13 -17.94
CA ASN A 43 7.71 21.24 -18.97
C ASN A 43 7.31 19.86 -18.40
N ILE A 44 7.97 19.36 -17.36
CA ILE A 44 7.54 18.16 -16.62
C ILE A 44 6.12 18.38 -16.10
N HIS A 45 5.87 19.50 -15.41
CA HIS A 45 4.54 19.80 -14.88
C HIS A 45 3.48 19.81 -15.98
N LYS A 46 3.72 20.57 -17.06
CA LYS A 46 2.80 20.67 -18.20
C LYS A 46 2.53 19.31 -18.85
N THR A 47 3.57 18.48 -18.99
CA THR A 47 3.47 17.17 -19.64
C THR A 47 2.75 16.16 -18.74
N LEU A 48 2.98 16.19 -17.42
CA LEU A 48 2.23 15.39 -16.45
C LEU A 48 0.74 15.74 -16.50
N LEU A 49 0.40 17.02 -16.56
CA LEU A 49 -0.98 17.47 -16.70
C LEU A 49 -1.62 16.97 -18.00
N ALA A 50 -0.90 17.03 -19.12
CA ALA A 50 -1.39 16.51 -20.40
C ALA A 50 -1.59 14.98 -20.37
N LEU A 51 -0.65 14.24 -19.77
CA LEU A 51 -0.78 12.79 -19.55
C LEU A 51 -2.00 12.48 -18.69
N LYS A 52 -2.21 13.24 -17.62
CA LYS A 52 -3.37 13.10 -16.73
C LYS A 52 -4.66 13.40 -17.48
N ASP A 53 -4.77 14.51 -18.21
CA ASP A 53 -5.99 14.84 -18.94
C ASP A 53 -6.30 13.76 -20.01
N GLY A 54 -5.27 13.17 -20.65
CA GLY A 54 -5.43 12.02 -21.54
C GLY A 54 -5.87 10.72 -20.82
N LEU A 55 -5.43 10.52 -19.59
CA LEU A 55 -5.74 9.37 -18.75
C LEU A 55 -6.98 9.54 -17.87
N PHE A 56 -7.59 10.70 -17.77
CA PHE A 56 -8.77 10.90 -16.91
C PHE A 56 -9.93 11.54 -17.67
N GLY A 57 -9.66 12.14 -18.83
CA GLY A 57 -10.55 13.08 -19.46
C GLY A 57 -10.27 14.51 -18.98
N PRO A 58 -10.82 15.52 -19.66
CA PRO A 58 -10.68 16.92 -19.27
C PRO A 58 -11.22 17.18 -17.85
N ARG A 59 -10.58 18.12 -17.15
CA ARG A 59 -10.79 18.40 -15.70
C ARG A 59 -12.17 18.89 -15.34
N ASP A 60 -12.92 19.39 -16.32
CA ASP A 60 -14.29 19.85 -16.18
C ASP A 60 -15.31 18.70 -16.20
N GLY A 61 -14.86 17.47 -16.47
CA GLY A 61 -15.73 16.30 -16.58
C GLY A 61 -16.65 16.35 -17.80
N SER A 62 -16.36 17.20 -18.78
CA SER A 62 -17.20 17.41 -19.97
C SER A 62 -17.28 16.17 -20.88
N SER A 63 -16.29 15.29 -20.84
CA SER A 63 -16.24 14.06 -21.64
C SER A 63 -15.34 12.99 -21.02
N GLU A 64 -15.73 11.72 -21.17
CA GLU A 64 -14.82 10.59 -20.87
C GLU A 64 -13.81 10.42 -22.01
N PRO A 65 -12.54 10.08 -21.72
CA PRO A 65 -11.54 9.89 -22.75
C PRO A 65 -11.83 8.60 -23.53
N ALA A 66 -11.69 8.64 -24.86
CA ALA A 66 -11.90 7.49 -25.72
C ALA A 66 -10.94 6.33 -25.35
N ILE A 67 -11.48 5.11 -25.29
CA ILE A 67 -10.75 3.89 -24.89
C ILE A 67 -9.50 3.65 -25.79
N SER A 68 -9.61 3.96 -27.08
CA SER A 68 -8.49 3.87 -28.04
C SER A 68 -7.32 4.79 -27.68
N ASP A 69 -7.62 6.04 -27.31
CA ASP A 69 -6.64 7.07 -27.02
C ASP A 69 -5.92 6.78 -25.71
N VAL A 70 -6.69 6.32 -24.71
CA VAL A 70 -6.17 5.83 -23.45
C VAL A 70 -5.21 4.66 -23.67
N SER A 71 -5.61 3.68 -24.48
CA SER A 71 -4.81 2.48 -24.75
C SER A 71 -3.47 2.82 -25.43
N GLN A 72 -3.49 3.74 -26.40
CA GLN A 72 -2.27 4.22 -27.07
C GLN A 72 -1.35 4.96 -26.09
N LEU A 73 -1.91 5.80 -25.23
CA LEU A 73 -1.14 6.54 -24.23
C LEU A 73 -0.46 5.61 -23.23
N CYS A 74 -1.20 4.62 -22.73
CA CYS A 74 -0.68 3.56 -21.87
C CYS A 74 0.48 2.81 -22.55
N SER A 75 0.30 2.38 -23.80
CA SER A 75 1.37 1.72 -24.57
C SER A 75 2.63 2.59 -24.68
N GLY A 76 2.47 3.89 -24.91
CA GLY A 76 3.56 4.87 -24.91
C GLY A 76 4.30 4.92 -23.56
N ILE A 77 3.57 5.04 -22.46
CA ILE A 77 4.13 5.06 -21.09
C ILE A 77 4.95 3.79 -20.79
N TYR A 78 4.48 2.62 -21.23
CA TYR A 78 5.20 1.36 -21.02
C TYR A 78 6.42 1.22 -21.92
N SER A 79 6.29 1.51 -23.21
CA SER A 79 7.41 1.41 -24.17
C SER A 79 8.61 2.29 -23.78
N GLN A 80 8.35 3.39 -23.06
CA GLN A 80 9.37 4.31 -22.59
C GLN A 80 9.87 4.00 -21.17
N GLU A 81 9.39 2.96 -20.49
CA GLU A 81 9.71 2.66 -19.08
C GLU A 81 9.44 3.85 -18.13
N LEU A 82 8.46 4.69 -18.48
CA LEU A 82 8.27 6.00 -17.86
C LEU A 82 7.86 5.89 -16.39
N ILE A 83 7.24 4.79 -15.97
CA ILE A 83 6.91 4.51 -14.57
C ILE A 83 8.17 4.50 -13.70
N THR A 84 9.23 3.80 -14.14
CA THR A 84 10.50 3.74 -13.42
C THR A 84 11.15 5.12 -13.35
N THR A 85 11.19 5.83 -14.48
CA THR A 85 11.77 7.18 -14.56
C THR A 85 11.04 8.15 -13.62
N MET A 86 9.71 8.14 -13.60
CA MET A 86 8.91 8.99 -12.70
C MET A 86 9.20 8.69 -11.23
N ILE A 87 9.25 7.41 -10.84
CA ILE A 87 9.55 6.99 -9.46
C ILE A 87 10.96 7.40 -9.06
N ASN A 88 11.94 7.21 -9.95
CA ASN A 88 13.33 7.56 -9.68
C ASN A 88 13.55 9.06 -9.44
N ASN A 89 12.68 9.90 -10.00
CA ASN A 89 12.78 11.35 -9.93
C ASN A 89 11.79 12.00 -8.95
N LEU A 90 11.05 11.23 -8.15
CA LEU A 90 10.08 11.77 -7.19
C LEU A 90 10.71 12.78 -6.21
N SER A 91 11.95 12.56 -5.77
CA SER A 91 12.65 13.48 -4.87
C SER A 91 13.09 14.79 -5.54
N ARG A 92 13.19 14.82 -6.88
CA ARG A 92 13.74 15.92 -7.67
C ARG A 92 12.69 16.88 -8.23
N VAL A 93 11.42 16.45 -8.27
CA VAL A 93 10.32 17.29 -8.76
C VAL A 93 9.57 18.02 -7.63
N THR A 94 8.75 18.99 -8.01
CA THR A 94 7.97 19.80 -7.07
C THR A 94 6.91 18.97 -6.35
N PHE A 95 6.38 19.49 -5.24
CA PHE A 95 5.32 18.82 -4.49
C PHE A 95 4.07 18.57 -5.34
N GLU A 96 3.69 19.51 -6.21
CA GLU A 96 2.52 19.38 -7.06
C GLU A 96 2.74 18.29 -8.13
N ASP A 97 3.92 18.24 -8.72
CA ASP A 97 4.29 17.19 -9.70
C ASP A 97 4.26 15.79 -9.09
N ARG A 98 4.67 15.63 -7.82
CA ARG A 98 4.58 14.35 -7.11
C ARG A 98 3.13 13.88 -7.02
N LYS A 99 2.18 14.79 -6.73
CA LYS A 99 0.76 14.43 -6.71
C LYS A 99 0.28 13.95 -8.08
N GLU A 100 0.73 14.59 -9.15
CA GLU A 100 0.34 14.24 -10.50
C GLU A 100 0.94 12.90 -10.97
N ILE A 101 2.23 12.67 -10.70
CA ILE A 101 2.87 11.36 -10.93
C ILE A 101 2.11 10.26 -10.20
N VAL A 102 1.77 10.50 -8.93
CA VAL A 102 1.00 9.54 -8.12
C VAL A 102 -0.40 9.34 -8.70
N ALA A 103 -1.09 10.39 -9.15
CA ALA A 103 -2.41 10.28 -9.76
C ALA A 103 -2.39 9.46 -11.06
N ILE A 104 -1.42 9.74 -11.94
CA ILE A 104 -1.19 9.00 -13.18
C ILE A 104 -0.89 7.53 -12.88
N PHE A 105 0.05 7.26 -11.97
CA PHE A 105 0.36 5.90 -11.53
C PHE A 105 -0.89 5.17 -11.02
N ASN A 106 -1.70 5.83 -10.20
CA ASN A 106 -2.95 5.26 -9.68
C ASN A 106 -3.97 4.95 -10.76
N ASN A 107 -4.07 5.79 -11.78
CA ASN A 107 -4.99 5.59 -12.89
C ASN A 107 -4.58 4.41 -13.75
N LEU A 108 -3.29 4.33 -14.09
CA LEU A 108 -2.70 3.21 -14.81
C LEU A 108 -2.90 1.89 -14.05
N LEU A 109 -2.84 1.93 -12.72
CA LEU A 109 -3.12 0.77 -11.87
C LEU A 109 -4.61 0.43 -11.75
N ARG A 110 -5.53 1.41 -11.80
CA ARG A 110 -6.97 1.19 -11.58
C ARG A 110 -7.77 0.87 -12.83
N ARG A 111 -7.32 1.30 -14.01
CA ARG A 111 -8.06 1.09 -15.25
C ARG A 111 -8.06 -0.38 -15.62
N GLN A 112 -9.22 -1.00 -15.37
CA GLN A 112 -9.52 -2.41 -15.58
C GLN A 112 -9.14 -2.94 -16.96
N ASP A 113 -9.05 -2.14 -18.03
CA ASP A 113 -8.66 -2.66 -19.35
C ASP A 113 -7.21 -3.19 -19.40
N LEU A 114 -6.29 -2.56 -18.65
CA LEU A 114 -4.91 -3.03 -18.48
C LEU A 114 -4.84 -4.22 -17.51
N LEU A 115 -5.62 -4.16 -16.44
CA LEU A 115 -5.82 -5.28 -15.52
C LEU A 115 -6.76 -6.35 -16.08
N THR A 116 -7.21 -6.33 -17.34
CA THR A 116 -8.00 -7.44 -17.90
C THR A 116 -7.32 -8.01 -19.14
N LYS A 117 -6.49 -7.22 -19.84
CA LYS A 117 -5.72 -7.66 -21.02
C LYS A 117 -4.21 -7.83 -20.79
N HIS A 118 -3.60 -7.14 -19.82
CA HIS A 118 -2.14 -7.15 -19.61
C HIS A 118 -1.74 -7.18 -18.12
N LYS A 119 -2.50 -7.90 -17.29
CA LYS A 119 -2.17 -8.22 -15.88
C LYS A 119 -0.71 -8.68 -15.71
N SER A 120 -0.22 -9.47 -16.67
CA SER A 120 1.15 -9.97 -16.69
C SER A 120 2.20 -8.86 -16.80
N LEU A 121 1.98 -7.78 -17.57
CA LEU A 121 3.02 -6.76 -17.76
C LEU A 121 3.30 -5.95 -16.49
N CYS A 122 2.27 -5.68 -15.68
CA CYS A 122 2.46 -5.00 -14.38
C CYS A 122 3.16 -5.93 -13.38
N ALA A 123 2.74 -7.20 -13.32
CA ALA A 123 3.38 -8.22 -12.51
C ALA A 123 4.85 -8.42 -12.94
N ASP A 124 5.11 -8.62 -14.23
CA ASP A 124 6.43 -8.77 -14.84
C ASP A 124 7.32 -7.56 -14.54
N PHE A 125 6.77 -6.35 -14.63
CA PHE A 125 7.50 -5.12 -14.31
C PHE A 125 7.88 -5.08 -12.82
N LEU A 126 6.92 -5.29 -11.92
CA LEU A 126 7.17 -5.29 -10.48
C LEU A 126 8.09 -6.42 -10.06
N GLU A 127 8.03 -7.57 -10.73
CA GLU A 127 8.89 -8.72 -10.48
C GLU A 127 10.33 -8.45 -10.91
N ARG A 128 10.52 -7.87 -12.11
CA ARG A 128 11.84 -7.46 -12.64
C ARG A 128 12.47 -6.31 -11.86
N ASN A 129 11.67 -5.37 -11.36
CA ASN A 129 12.14 -4.15 -10.70
C ASN A 129 11.91 -4.15 -9.19
N TYR A 130 11.62 -5.31 -8.61
CA TYR A 130 11.12 -5.46 -7.24
C TYR A 130 11.96 -4.69 -6.21
N ASP A 131 13.26 -4.94 -6.17
CA ASP A 131 14.13 -4.36 -5.13
C ASP A 131 14.27 -2.84 -5.30
N GLN A 132 14.52 -2.38 -6.52
CA GLN A 132 14.66 -0.94 -6.79
C GLN A 132 13.35 -0.18 -6.51
N PHE A 133 12.21 -0.74 -6.94
CA PHE A 133 10.90 -0.16 -6.72
C PHE A 133 10.59 -0.05 -5.23
N PHE A 134 10.63 -1.17 -4.48
CA PHE A 134 10.23 -1.16 -3.08
C PHE A 134 11.23 -0.46 -2.16
N ASN A 135 12.51 -0.40 -2.51
CA ASN A 135 13.50 0.40 -1.77
C ASN A 135 13.21 1.90 -1.90
N LYS A 136 12.79 2.38 -3.08
CA LYS A 136 12.37 3.78 -3.26
C LYS A 136 10.98 4.05 -2.70
N TYR A 137 10.09 3.07 -2.81
CA TYR A 137 8.73 3.17 -2.27
C TYR A 137 8.74 3.30 -0.75
N ARG A 138 9.72 2.68 -0.08
CA ARG A 138 9.97 2.83 1.36
C ARG A 138 10.12 4.29 1.78
N ASP A 139 10.79 5.13 0.99
CA ASP A 139 10.97 6.56 1.31
C ASP A 139 9.64 7.32 1.28
N LEU A 140 8.73 6.94 0.38
CA LEU A 140 7.39 7.52 0.31
C LEU A 140 6.51 7.09 1.50
N LEU A 141 6.67 5.84 1.92
CA LEU A 141 6.01 5.31 3.11
C LEU A 141 6.56 5.93 4.40
N ASN A 142 7.85 6.26 4.45
CA ASN A 142 8.48 6.93 5.58
C ASN A 142 8.44 8.46 5.50
N SER A 143 7.74 9.03 4.51
CA SER A 143 7.67 10.48 4.34
C SER A 143 7.12 11.16 5.61
N GLU A 144 7.77 12.25 6.04
CA GLU A 144 7.26 13.11 7.11
C GLU A 144 5.93 13.79 6.72
N ASN A 145 5.67 13.90 5.41
CA ASN A 145 4.42 14.44 4.90
C ASN A 145 3.29 13.41 5.03
N TYR A 146 2.33 13.71 5.90
CA TYR A 146 1.17 12.87 6.17
C TYR A 146 0.37 12.46 4.92
N VAL A 147 0.11 13.40 4.00
CA VAL A 147 -0.69 13.14 2.79
C VAL A 147 0.06 12.19 1.86
N THR A 148 1.36 12.42 1.66
CA THR A 148 2.25 11.57 0.85
C THR A 148 2.30 10.15 1.42
N ARG A 149 2.53 10.02 2.73
CA ARG A 149 2.58 8.72 3.41
C ARG A 149 1.26 7.97 3.29
N ARG A 150 0.14 8.64 3.55
CA ARG A 150 -1.22 8.05 3.47
C ARG A 150 -1.56 7.59 2.06
N GLN A 151 -1.27 8.43 1.07
CA GLN A 151 -1.56 8.11 -0.33
C GLN A 151 -0.68 6.93 -0.80
N SER A 152 0.59 6.91 -0.42
CA SER A 152 1.51 5.81 -0.73
C SER A 152 1.05 4.49 -0.09
N LEU A 153 0.59 4.50 1.16
CA LEU A 153 0.04 3.30 1.80
C LEU A 153 -1.21 2.76 1.05
N LYS A 154 -2.12 3.63 0.63
CA LYS A 154 -3.32 3.24 -0.14
C LYS A 154 -2.96 2.60 -1.48
N ILE A 155 -1.87 3.04 -2.08
CA ILE A 155 -1.40 2.56 -3.38
C ILE A 155 -0.71 1.23 -3.21
N LEU A 156 0.16 1.12 -2.20
CA LEU A 156 0.80 -0.14 -1.83
C LEU A 156 -0.24 -1.23 -1.63
N SER A 157 -1.29 -0.95 -0.86
CA SER A 157 -2.35 -1.93 -0.64
C SER A 157 -3.07 -2.28 -1.95
N THR A 158 -3.38 -1.30 -2.80
CA THR A 158 -4.04 -1.58 -4.09
C THR A 158 -3.16 -2.44 -5.02
N VAL A 159 -1.85 -2.19 -5.06
CA VAL A 159 -0.91 -2.91 -5.93
C VAL A 159 -0.65 -4.33 -5.43
N ILE A 160 -0.40 -4.47 -4.12
CA ILE A 160 -0.07 -5.74 -3.50
C ILE A 160 -1.29 -6.67 -3.45
N LEU A 161 -2.49 -6.12 -3.29
CA LEU A 161 -3.76 -6.88 -3.22
C LEU A 161 -4.31 -7.32 -4.58
N GLU A 162 -3.66 -6.94 -5.67
CA GLU A 162 -4.13 -7.34 -7.00
C GLU A 162 -3.79 -8.81 -7.26
N ASN A 163 -4.78 -9.60 -7.73
CA ASN A 163 -4.62 -11.03 -7.97
C ASN A 163 -3.50 -11.34 -8.98
N ALA A 164 -3.21 -10.42 -9.90
CA ALA A 164 -2.10 -10.53 -10.83
C ALA A 164 -0.72 -10.49 -10.15
N ASN A 165 -0.63 -9.85 -8.98
CA ASN A 165 0.60 -9.55 -8.28
C ASN A 165 0.84 -10.50 -7.09
N LEU A 166 0.16 -11.65 -7.04
CA LEU A 166 0.31 -12.62 -5.95
C LEU A 166 1.78 -13.10 -5.77
N SER A 167 2.57 -13.21 -6.85
CA SER A 167 4.00 -13.53 -6.75
C SER A 167 4.79 -12.41 -6.07
N ILE A 168 4.46 -11.15 -6.39
CA ILE A 168 5.04 -9.95 -5.77
C ILE A 168 4.61 -9.85 -4.32
N LEU A 169 3.34 -10.15 -4.00
CA LEU A 169 2.84 -10.19 -2.63
C LEU A 169 3.59 -11.24 -1.80
N LYS A 170 3.81 -12.45 -2.36
CA LYS A 170 4.63 -13.48 -1.71
C LYS A 170 6.08 -13.02 -1.50
N LYS A 171 6.67 -12.35 -2.49
CA LYS A 171 8.03 -11.79 -2.36
C LYS A 171 8.08 -10.65 -1.33
N PHE A 172 7.01 -9.88 -1.21
CA PHE A 172 6.83 -8.79 -0.25
C PHE A 172 6.60 -9.30 1.16
N SER A 173 5.80 -10.34 1.33
CA SER A 173 5.60 -10.95 2.63
C SER A 173 6.88 -11.62 3.14
N CYS A 174 7.68 -12.25 2.27
CA CYS A 174 8.97 -12.83 2.66
C CYS A 174 10.06 -11.79 3.02
N ASP A 175 9.91 -10.52 2.62
CA ASP A 175 10.84 -9.44 2.94
C ASP A 175 10.47 -8.79 4.28
N ILE A 176 11.14 -9.26 5.33
CA ILE A 176 10.79 -9.02 6.72
C ILE A 176 10.90 -7.54 7.14
N ASP A 177 11.75 -6.75 6.49
CA ASP A 177 11.94 -5.32 6.76
C ASP A 177 10.88 -4.48 6.04
N LYS A 178 10.41 -4.92 4.86
CA LYS A 178 9.30 -4.30 4.12
C LYS A 178 7.94 -4.64 4.75
N PHE A 179 7.80 -5.85 5.30
CA PHE A 179 6.65 -6.25 6.13
C PHE A 179 6.59 -5.44 7.43
N THR A 180 7.73 -5.21 8.09
CA THR A 180 7.85 -4.31 9.26
C THR A 180 7.52 -2.85 8.88
N LEU A 181 7.73 -2.44 7.64
CA LEU A 181 7.36 -1.11 7.16
C LEU A 181 5.84 -0.95 6.98
N ILE A 182 5.15 -1.94 6.40
CA ILE A 182 3.67 -2.00 6.45
C ILE A 182 3.21 -2.01 7.90
N TYR A 183 4.00 -2.64 8.78
CA TYR A 183 3.69 -2.68 10.19
C TYR A 183 3.77 -1.32 10.89
N GLY A 184 4.86 -0.57 10.68
CA GLY A 184 5.03 0.81 11.17
C GLY A 184 4.07 1.84 10.54
N LEU A 185 3.33 1.43 9.49
CA LEU A 185 2.26 2.20 8.86
C LEU A 185 0.87 1.86 9.42
N PHE A 186 0.73 0.78 10.20
CA PHE A 186 -0.47 0.63 11.03
C PHE A 186 -0.45 1.68 12.13
N PRO A 187 -1.63 2.09 12.60
CA PRO A 187 -1.67 3.26 13.42
C PRO A 187 -1.03 3.03 14.78
N SER A 188 -0.01 3.82 15.11
CA SER A 188 0.08 4.31 16.48
C SER A 188 -1.25 5.00 16.84
N GLU A 189 -1.61 5.09 18.11
CA GLU A 189 -2.88 5.70 18.57
C GLU A 189 -3.18 7.06 17.88
N ALA A 190 -2.15 7.81 17.47
CA ALA A 190 -2.26 9.06 16.71
C ALA A 190 -2.75 8.92 15.25
N PHE A 191 -2.51 7.80 14.57
CA PHE A 191 -2.83 7.60 13.14
C PHE A 191 -4.21 6.96 12.91
N ALA A 192 -4.77 6.28 13.93
CA ALA A 192 -6.10 5.65 13.87
C ALA A 192 -7.20 6.71 13.79
N LEU A 193 -6.97 7.84 14.47
CA LEU A 193 -7.91 8.96 14.57
C LEU A 193 -8.18 9.67 13.22
N ASN A 194 -7.28 9.60 12.23
CA ASN A 194 -7.36 10.40 11.00
C ASN A 194 -7.58 9.61 9.70
N THR A 195 -7.60 8.28 9.75
CA THR A 195 -7.70 7.42 8.56
C THR A 195 -9.14 6.94 8.40
N LYS A 196 -9.70 6.97 7.16
CA LYS A 196 -11.07 6.50 6.91
C LYS A 196 -11.19 5.03 7.31
N SER A 197 -12.20 4.67 8.12
CA SER A 197 -12.42 3.32 8.65
C SER A 197 -12.29 2.21 7.59
N GLY A 198 -12.76 2.44 6.35
CA GLY A 198 -12.67 1.44 5.28
C GLY A 198 -11.25 1.12 4.77
N ILE A 199 -10.27 2.01 4.95
CA ILE A 199 -8.87 1.72 4.60
C ILE A 199 -8.26 0.82 5.68
N ILE A 200 -8.55 1.11 6.95
CA ILE A 200 -8.05 0.32 8.09
C ILE A 200 -8.57 -1.11 7.99
N THR A 201 -9.89 -1.29 7.79
CA THR A 201 -10.50 -2.62 7.60
C THR A 201 -9.78 -3.41 6.49
N LYS A 202 -9.59 -2.84 5.30
CA LYS A 202 -8.91 -3.54 4.18
C LYS A 202 -7.46 -3.92 4.48
N LEU A 203 -6.71 -3.07 5.17
CA LEU A 203 -5.33 -3.38 5.56
C LEU A 203 -5.27 -4.50 6.59
N MET A 204 -6.26 -4.58 7.48
CA MET A 204 -6.33 -5.61 8.52
C MET A 204 -6.77 -6.97 7.96
N THR A 205 -7.75 -6.98 7.05
CA THR A 205 -8.11 -8.20 6.31
C THR A 205 -6.89 -8.79 5.62
N LEU A 206 -6.14 -7.96 4.91
CA LEU A 206 -4.90 -8.38 4.25
C LEU A 206 -3.89 -8.92 5.26
N LEU A 207 -3.70 -8.24 6.38
CA LEU A 207 -2.77 -8.69 7.40
C LEU A 207 -3.15 -10.08 7.93
N GLY A 208 -4.43 -10.32 8.19
CA GLY A 208 -4.95 -11.64 8.57
C GLY A 208 -4.66 -12.70 7.52
N GLU A 209 -5.00 -12.43 6.25
CA GLU A 209 -4.74 -13.33 5.12
C GLU A 209 -3.25 -13.66 4.98
N LEU A 210 -2.37 -12.66 5.09
CA LEU A 210 -0.93 -12.84 4.96
C LEU A 210 -0.33 -13.65 6.10
N LEU A 211 -0.76 -13.39 7.33
CA LEU A 211 -0.26 -14.12 8.49
C LEU A 211 -0.71 -15.58 8.46
N LEU A 212 -1.87 -15.88 7.88
CA LEU A 212 -2.39 -17.26 7.78
C LEU A 212 -1.88 -18.02 6.55
N ASP A 213 -1.21 -17.37 5.59
CA ASP A 213 -0.61 -18.05 4.45
C ASP A 213 0.59 -18.91 4.88
N ARG A 214 0.59 -20.18 4.48
CA ARG A 214 1.65 -21.17 4.76
C ARG A 214 3.04 -20.73 4.30
N TYR A 215 3.15 -19.94 3.23
CA TYR A 215 4.43 -19.44 2.72
C TYR A 215 5.01 -18.34 3.60
N ASN A 216 4.20 -17.74 4.48
CA ASN A 216 4.56 -16.63 5.35
C ASN A 216 4.78 -17.07 6.80
N PHE A 217 4.99 -18.36 7.05
CA PHE A 217 5.13 -18.91 8.40
C PHE A 217 6.20 -18.19 9.21
N SER A 218 7.39 -17.94 8.64
CA SER A 218 8.49 -17.23 9.33
C SER A 218 8.10 -15.81 9.76
N VAL A 219 7.33 -15.13 8.92
CA VAL A 219 6.84 -13.75 9.13
C VAL A 219 5.77 -13.75 10.20
N MET A 220 4.81 -14.68 10.10
CA MET A 220 3.78 -14.91 11.09
C MET A 220 4.40 -15.17 12.47
N THR A 221 5.37 -16.09 12.58
CA THR A 221 6.04 -16.39 13.84
C THR A 221 6.74 -15.16 14.44
N ARG A 222 7.43 -14.35 13.62
CA ARG A 222 8.05 -13.10 14.11
C ARG A 222 7.01 -12.09 14.56
N TYR A 223 5.92 -11.94 13.80
CA TYR A 223 4.84 -11.00 14.08
C TYR A 223 4.13 -11.33 15.40
N ILE A 224 3.71 -12.58 15.58
CA ILE A 224 3.00 -13.02 16.79
C ILE A 224 3.90 -13.09 18.02
N SER A 225 5.21 -12.95 17.84
CA SER A 225 6.19 -12.90 18.92
C SER A 225 6.46 -11.49 19.46
N ASN A 226 5.98 -10.45 18.79
CA ASN A 226 6.18 -9.05 19.20
C ASN A 226 5.05 -8.57 20.13
N THR A 227 5.43 -8.06 21.29
CA THR A 227 4.48 -7.60 22.33
C THR A 227 3.73 -6.34 21.94
N ASP A 228 4.34 -5.43 21.18
CA ASP A 228 3.67 -4.22 20.71
C ASP A 228 2.61 -4.57 19.67
N ASN A 229 2.83 -5.65 18.91
CA ASN A 229 1.83 -6.14 17.96
C ASN A 229 0.59 -6.68 18.67
N LEU A 230 0.79 -7.46 19.74
CA LEU A 230 -0.32 -7.92 20.56
C LEU A 230 -1.10 -6.72 21.16
N LYS A 231 -0.40 -5.75 21.77
CA LYS A 231 -1.04 -4.58 22.36
C LYS A 231 -1.85 -3.79 21.34
N GLN A 232 -1.31 -3.61 20.14
CA GLN A 232 -2.01 -2.89 19.08
C GLN A 232 -3.30 -3.61 18.66
N GLN A 233 -3.27 -4.93 18.47
CA GLN A 233 -4.49 -5.68 18.17
C GLN A 233 -5.51 -5.61 19.31
N MET A 234 -5.06 -5.66 20.56
CA MET A 234 -5.92 -5.49 21.74
C MET A 234 -6.56 -4.09 21.80
N ASN A 235 -5.84 -3.05 21.37
CA ASN A 235 -6.40 -1.70 21.26
C ASN A 235 -7.41 -1.60 20.10
N LEU A 236 -7.12 -2.20 18.95
CA LEU A 236 -8.02 -2.21 17.79
C LEU A 236 -9.33 -2.97 18.05
N LEU A 237 -9.31 -3.98 18.91
CA LEU A 237 -10.54 -4.65 19.40
C LEU A 237 -11.49 -3.67 20.11
N LYS A 238 -10.98 -2.56 20.65
CA LYS A 238 -11.77 -1.54 21.36
C LYS A 238 -12.14 -0.32 20.51
N GLU A 239 -11.85 -0.35 19.22
CA GLU A 239 -12.13 0.76 18.30
C GLU A 239 -13.63 1.06 18.17
N LYS A 240 -14.00 2.27 17.75
CA LYS A 240 -15.43 2.63 17.60
C LYS A 240 -16.12 1.89 16.44
N SER A 241 -15.35 1.51 15.42
CA SER A 241 -15.89 0.87 14.22
C SER A 241 -15.98 -0.64 14.40
N LYS A 242 -17.22 -1.16 14.38
CA LYS A 242 -17.51 -2.61 14.39
C LYS A 242 -16.73 -3.40 13.34
N ASN A 243 -16.49 -2.82 12.16
CA ASN A 243 -15.71 -3.49 11.12
C ASN A 243 -14.23 -3.56 11.46
N ILE A 244 -13.66 -2.54 12.09
CA ILE A 244 -12.25 -2.56 12.54
C ILE A 244 -12.09 -3.59 13.67
N GLN A 245 -13.01 -3.59 14.62
CA GLN A 245 -13.04 -4.57 15.72
C GLN A 245 -13.05 -6.01 15.16
N PHE A 246 -13.91 -6.28 14.18
CA PHE A 246 -14.03 -7.59 13.56
C PHE A 246 -12.75 -8.06 12.86
N GLU A 247 -12.10 -7.19 12.07
CA GLU A 247 -10.81 -7.55 11.47
C GLU A 247 -9.70 -7.69 12.52
N ALA A 248 -9.73 -6.90 13.60
CA ALA A 248 -8.77 -7.01 14.70
C ALA A 248 -8.84 -8.38 15.37
N PHE A 249 -10.06 -8.93 15.49
CA PHE A 249 -10.28 -10.27 16.02
C PHE A 249 -9.59 -11.34 15.19
N HIS A 250 -9.67 -11.26 13.85
CA HIS A 250 -9.01 -12.23 12.97
C HIS A 250 -7.48 -12.21 13.04
N VAL A 251 -6.86 -11.09 13.41
CA VAL A 251 -5.42 -11.02 13.66
C VAL A 251 -5.08 -11.44 15.09
N PHE A 252 -5.88 -10.99 16.07
CA PHE A 252 -5.72 -11.32 17.48
C PHE A 252 -5.80 -12.84 17.73
N LYS A 253 -6.72 -13.54 17.05
CA LYS A 253 -6.88 -15.00 17.20
C LYS A 253 -5.59 -15.76 16.91
N ILE A 254 -4.74 -15.25 16.00
CA ILE A 254 -3.48 -15.89 15.61
C ILE A 254 -2.47 -15.87 16.77
N PHE A 255 -2.43 -14.80 17.56
CA PHE A 255 -1.58 -14.73 18.77
C PHE A 255 -2.01 -15.78 19.80
N VAL A 256 -3.32 -15.89 20.02
CA VAL A 256 -3.89 -16.78 21.04
C VAL A 256 -3.85 -18.24 20.59
N ALA A 257 -4.00 -18.52 19.30
CA ALA A 257 -3.92 -19.88 18.75
C ALA A 257 -2.48 -20.42 18.64
N ASN A 258 -1.46 -19.58 18.75
CA ASN A 258 -0.06 -20.01 18.68
C ASN A 258 0.27 -21.04 19.79
N PRO A 259 0.66 -22.29 19.49
CA PRO A 259 0.97 -23.28 20.52
C PRO A 259 2.26 -22.96 21.28
N THR A 260 3.23 -22.31 20.65
CA THR A 260 4.53 -21.97 21.22
C THR A 260 4.62 -20.45 21.45
N LYS A 261 3.78 -19.94 22.35
CA LYS A 261 3.73 -18.51 22.67
C LYS A 261 5.01 -18.07 23.38
N PRO A 262 5.69 -16.99 22.94
CA PRO A 262 6.79 -16.42 23.70
C PRO A 262 6.33 -15.96 25.08
N LYS A 263 7.22 -16.05 26.08
CA LYS A 263 6.91 -15.70 27.48
C LYS A 263 6.29 -14.31 27.62
N ALA A 264 6.86 -13.30 26.97
CA ALA A 264 6.36 -11.94 27.03
C ALA A 264 4.92 -11.79 26.47
N ILE A 265 4.54 -12.59 25.48
CA ILE A 265 3.17 -12.63 24.92
C ILE A 265 2.23 -13.31 25.92
N SER A 266 2.66 -14.46 26.46
CA SER A 266 1.91 -15.21 27.49
C SER A 266 1.64 -14.33 28.72
N ASP A 267 2.65 -13.61 29.20
CA ASP A 267 2.56 -12.73 30.37
C ASP A 267 1.53 -11.60 30.18
N ILE A 268 1.45 -11.03 28.97
CA ILE A 268 0.45 -9.99 28.64
C ILE A 268 -0.95 -10.59 28.64
N LEU A 269 -1.14 -11.74 28.00
CA LEU A 269 -2.45 -12.42 27.95
C LEU A 269 -2.91 -12.84 29.34
N LEU A 270 -2.01 -13.41 30.16
CA LEU A 270 -2.28 -13.80 31.55
C LEU A 270 -2.67 -12.59 32.42
N ARG A 271 -1.92 -11.48 32.32
CA ARG A 271 -2.21 -10.25 33.08
C ARG A 271 -3.58 -9.65 32.74
N ASN A 272 -4.08 -9.88 31.53
CA ASN A 272 -5.36 -9.37 31.05
C ASN A 272 -6.46 -10.45 30.97
N ARG A 273 -6.22 -11.65 31.50
CA ARG A 273 -7.05 -12.85 31.28
C ARG A 273 -8.54 -12.63 31.57
N GLU A 274 -8.86 -12.17 32.78
CA GLU A 274 -10.26 -11.96 33.20
C GLU A 274 -10.95 -10.93 32.31
N LYS A 275 -10.32 -9.77 32.12
CA LYS A 275 -10.85 -8.69 31.26
C LYS A 275 -11.04 -9.13 29.82
N LEU A 276 -10.14 -9.96 29.27
CA LEU A 276 -10.23 -10.48 27.91
C LEU A 276 -11.39 -11.47 27.77
N ILE A 277 -11.60 -12.35 28.74
CA ILE A 277 -12.71 -13.31 28.74
C ILE A 277 -14.05 -12.57 28.81
N ASP A 278 -14.18 -11.60 29.74
CA ASP A 278 -15.39 -10.78 29.88
C ASP A 278 -15.68 -9.99 28.60
N PHE A 279 -14.64 -9.39 28.01
CA PHE A 279 -14.75 -8.66 26.75
C PHE A 279 -15.21 -9.58 25.61
N LEU A 280 -14.55 -10.71 25.40
CA LEU A 280 -14.86 -11.65 24.30
C LEU A 280 -16.26 -12.27 24.44
N THR A 281 -16.74 -12.46 25.67
CA THR A 281 -18.09 -13.00 25.91
C THR A 281 -19.18 -12.06 25.37
N THR A 282 -18.96 -10.74 25.46
CA THR A 282 -19.90 -9.71 25.00
C THR A 282 -19.56 -9.15 23.61
N PHE A 283 -18.47 -9.62 22.99
CA PHE A 283 -17.98 -9.14 21.71
C PHE A 283 -18.84 -9.64 20.54
N HIS A 284 -19.39 -8.70 19.77
CA HIS A 284 -20.22 -8.93 18.57
C HIS A 284 -21.27 -10.04 18.72
N THR A 285 -22.01 -10.04 19.84
CA THR A 285 -23.09 -11.01 20.08
C THR A 285 -24.28 -10.87 19.12
N ASP A 286 -24.34 -9.77 18.36
CA ASP A 286 -25.30 -9.54 17.29
C ASP A 286 -25.08 -10.43 16.05
N ARG A 287 -23.91 -11.05 15.90
CA ARG A 287 -23.57 -11.95 14.77
C ARG A 287 -23.97 -13.41 15.05
N THR A 288 -25.25 -13.64 15.29
CA THR A 288 -25.77 -14.98 15.64
C THR A 288 -25.80 -15.97 14.48
N ASP A 289 -25.75 -15.48 13.24
CA ASP A 289 -25.76 -16.24 11.99
C ASP A 289 -24.37 -16.70 11.51
N ASP A 290 -23.31 -16.14 12.11
CA ASP A 290 -21.92 -16.45 11.78
C ASP A 290 -21.39 -17.55 12.72
N GLU A 291 -21.73 -18.81 12.45
CA GLU A 291 -21.33 -19.96 13.27
C GLU A 291 -19.81 -20.05 13.42
N GLN A 292 -19.06 -19.84 12.33
CA GLN A 292 -17.60 -19.88 12.34
C GLN A 292 -17.02 -18.84 13.31
N PHE A 293 -17.49 -17.60 13.26
CA PHE A 293 -17.04 -16.57 14.18
C PHE A 293 -17.34 -16.92 15.64
N ASN A 294 -18.52 -17.46 15.92
CA ASN A 294 -18.91 -17.84 17.27
C ASN A 294 -18.08 -19.01 17.82
N ASP A 295 -17.77 -20.00 16.99
CA ASP A 295 -16.87 -21.11 17.32
C ASP A 295 -15.44 -20.62 17.58
N GLU A 296 -14.91 -19.75 16.72
CA GLU A 296 -13.59 -19.14 16.91
C GLU A 296 -13.53 -18.35 18.23
N LYS A 297 -14.58 -17.58 18.53
CA LYS A 297 -14.67 -16.79 19.78
C LYS A 297 -14.70 -17.69 21.01
N ALA A 298 -15.51 -18.74 20.99
CA ALA A 298 -15.56 -19.73 22.08
C ALA A 298 -14.21 -20.44 22.26
N TYR A 299 -13.56 -20.81 21.15
CA TYR A 299 -12.22 -21.39 21.17
C TYR A 299 -11.18 -20.45 21.81
N LEU A 300 -11.18 -19.14 21.46
CA LEU A 300 -10.27 -18.17 22.05
C LEU A 300 -10.50 -18.00 23.56
N ILE A 301 -11.75 -17.91 24.00
CA ILE A 301 -12.10 -17.81 25.42
C ILE A 301 -11.53 -19.02 26.17
N LYS A 302 -11.73 -20.23 25.63
CA LYS A 302 -11.19 -21.46 26.20
C LYS A 302 -9.66 -21.41 26.28
N GLN A 303 -8.98 -21.08 25.18
CA GLN A 303 -7.52 -20.98 25.13
C GLN A 303 -6.96 -19.99 26.16
N ILE A 304 -7.58 -18.81 26.31
CA ILE A 304 -7.15 -17.79 27.27
C ILE A 304 -7.40 -18.25 28.71
N SER A 305 -8.51 -18.95 28.97
CA SER A 305 -8.82 -19.49 30.30
C SER A 305 -7.83 -20.57 30.75
N GLU A 306 -7.35 -21.37 29.80
CA GLU A 306 -6.42 -22.48 30.03
C GLU A 306 -4.95 -22.03 30.07
N LEU A 307 -4.65 -20.74 29.84
CA LEU A 307 -3.30 -20.22 29.98
C LEU A 307 -2.78 -20.43 31.40
N LYS A 308 -1.65 -21.14 31.50
CA LYS A 308 -0.95 -21.40 32.76
C LYS A 308 0.23 -20.46 32.90
N ASP A 309 0.48 -20.05 34.14
CA ASP A 309 1.66 -19.27 34.50
C ASP A 309 2.90 -20.11 34.17
N THR A 310 3.70 -19.65 33.20
CA THR A 310 4.92 -20.38 32.78
C THR A 310 6.03 -20.04 33.77
N LYS A 311 5.85 -20.48 35.03
CA LYS A 311 6.90 -20.54 36.04
C LYS A 311 7.49 -21.95 36.05
N ALA A 312 8.51 -22.13 35.23
CA ALA A 312 9.64 -23.03 35.47
C ALA A 312 10.83 -22.44 34.70
#